data_AF-A0A518BXP0-F1
#
_entry.id   AF-A0A518BXP0-F1
#
_cell.length_a   1.000
_cell.length_b   1.000
_cell.length_c   1.000
_cell.angle_alpha   90.00
_cell.angle_beta   90.00
_cell.angle_gamma   90.00
#
_symmetry.space_group_name_H-M   'P 1'
#
loop_
_entity.id
_entity.type
_entity.pdbx_description
1 polymer ?
#
loop_
_entity_poly.entity_id
_entity_poly.type
_entity_poly.pdbx_seq_one_letter_code
_entity_poly.pdbx_strand_id
1 'polypeptide(L)'
;MRAAVFLARDGAILTEHQVAGEGPIVTAKGAASAVASICGLGYRVVMYAPESSDGGRFDAEIGRHIEEASNGARIDQVCRYPGKTASGRKRRVRAADALSASIEQLGADLNIDMDRSWLIGVDDEQIEAGVSQGLRTILLDPVSEGVVPPAAAGVMPAYRSGNLVEAVRIVAQQRKPDVHEEIHKAELGGRRWDVAAVARIQRSREEEGLEETPRRRVREEPVIEPSKPKAQPKPEPKQEQQHEEPAVVGVLPAVKKPAEAEVSRSVPREAPAAGEKGTQRASNEARLLKQILSELRSQRSAGSGMAPLHMVAMILQLVALICLIGGLWMASDNVELFMRWAWSGVMVQLAAVTVLLMHDRSS
;
A
#
# COMPACT_ATOMS: atom_id res chain seq x y z
N MET A 1 25.35 6.30 -12.18
CA MET A 1 23.91 6.22 -12.47
C MET A 1 23.16 5.92 -11.19
N ARG A 2 21.98 6.50 -10.98
CA ARG A 2 21.16 6.20 -9.79
C ARG A 2 20.04 5.24 -10.18
N ALA A 3 19.74 4.27 -9.31
CA ALA A 3 18.56 3.43 -9.49
C ALA A 3 17.29 4.22 -9.13
N ALA A 4 16.17 3.87 -9.75
CA ALA A 4 14.87 4.47 -9.53
C ALA A 4 13.81 3.41 -9.17
N VAL A 5 12.73 3.87 -8.56
CA VAL A 5 11.50 3.10 -8.41
C VAL A 5 10.39 3.88 -9.13
N PHE A 6 9.82 3.25 -10.15
CA PHE A 6 8.69 3.74 -10.93
C PHE A 6 7.39 3.29 -10.24
N LEU A 7 6.53 4.22 -9.87
CA LEU A 7 5.29 3.98 -9.14
C LEU A 7 4.08 4.39 -9.98
N ALA A 8 3.09 3.51 -10.12
CA ALA A 8 1.81 3.91 -10.71
C ALA A 8 1.17 5.04 -9.89
N ARG A 9 0.61 6.05 -10.56
CA ARG A 9 -0.20 7.06 -9.86
C ARG A 9 -1.48 6.43 -9.32
N ASP A 10 -2.26 5.84 -10.23
CA ASP A 10 -3.60 5.34 -9.94
C ASP A 10 -3.52 3.91 -9.40
N GLY A 11 -4.23 3.63 -8.30
CA GLY A 11 -4.24 2.33 -7.63
C GLY A 11 -3.03 2.04 -6.73
N ALA A 12 -1.88 2.68 -6.95
CA ALA A 12 -0.71 2.53 -6.06
C ALA A 12 -0.48 3.74 -5.14
N ILE A 13 -0.42 4.97 -5.67
CA ILE A 13 -0.29 6.19 -4.85
C ILE A 13 -1.66 6.73 -4.47
N LEU A 14 -2.60 6.75 -5.41
CA LEU A 14 -3.99 7.15 -5.21
C LEU A 14 -4.90 5.94 -5.07
N THR A 15 -6.02 6.11 -4.35
CA THR A 15 -7.12 5.13 -4.40
C THR A 15 -7.80 5.16 -5.78
N GLU A 16 -8.14 3.98 -6.32
CA GLU A 16 -8.58 3.74 -7.72
C GLU A 16 -9.76 4.61 -8.20
N HIS A 17 -10.56 5.17 -7.29
CA HIS A 17 -11.76 5.94 -7.63
C HIS A 17 -11.54 7.46 -7.77
N GLN A 18 -10.29 7.94 -7.70
CA GLN A 18 -10.05 9.37 -7.78
C GLN A 18 -9.88 9.86 -9.22
N VAL A 19 -10.84 10.62 -9.71
CA VAL A 19 -10.76 11.33 -10.99
C VAL A 19 -10.04 12.67 -10.75
N ALA A 20 -9.13 13.02 -11.65
CA ALA A 20 -8.42 14.30 -11.60
C ALA A 20 -9.42 15.47 -11.59
N GLY A 21 -9.32 16.33 -10.57
CA GLY A 21 -10.16 17.52 -10.41
C GLY A 21 -11.45 17.31 -9.60
N GLU A 22 -11.76 16.09 -9.17
CA GLU A 22 -12.92 15.80 -8.34
C GLU A 22 -12.51 15.55 -6.87
N GLY A 23 -12.72 16.54 -6.02
CA GLY A 23 -12.59 16.41 -4.56
C GLY A 23 -11.15 16.46 -4.01
N PRO A 24 -10.97 16.25 -2.69
CA PRO A 24 -9.67 16.26 -2.04
C PRO A 24 -8.84 15.04 -2.45
N ILE A 25 -7.52 15.19 -2.54
CA ILE A 25 -6.59 14.08 -2.82
C ILE A 25 -6.66 13.04 -1.71
N VAL A 26 -6.96 11.79 -2.08
CA VAL A 26 -7.00 10.65 -1.17
C VAL A 26 -5.90 9.67 -1.58
N THR A 27 -4.81 9.66 -0.84
CA THR A 27 -3.71 8.72 -1.07
C THR A 27 -4.03 7.34 -0.54
N ALA A 28 -3.54 6.30 -1.21
CA ALA A 28 -3.58 4.94 -0.72
C ALA A 28 -2.87 4.82 0.64
N LYS A 29 -3.38 3.93 1.50
CA LYS A 29 -2.86 3.75 2.86
C LYS A 29 -1.37 3.40 2.83
N GLY A 30 -0.56 4.25 3.45
CA GLY A 30 0.89 4.05 3.54
C GLY A 30 1.70 4.54 2.35
N ALA A 31 1.09 5.17 1.33
CA ALA A 31 1.81 5.69 0.17
C ALA A 31 2.92 6.69 0.54
N ALA A 32 2.63 7.67 1.40
CA ALA A 32 3.62 8.63 1.89
C ALA A 32 4.80 7.96 2.62
N SER A 33 4.50 6.97 3.49
CA SER A 33 5.54 6.20 4.19
C SER A 33 6.37 5.33 3.23
N ALA A 34 5.76 4.81 2.17
CA ALA A 34 6.45 4.02 1.15
C ALA A 34 7.40 4.90 0.33
N VAL A 35 6.95 6.08 -0.10
CA VAL A 35 7.80 7.07 -0.79
C VAL A 35 8.98 7.48 0.08
N ALA A 36 8.75 7.82 1.36
CA ALA A 36 9.83 8.11 2.31
C ALA A 36 10.84 6.96 2.44
N SER A 37 10.35 5.73 2.47
CA SER A 37 11.21 4.53 2.58
C SER A 37 12.05 4.34 1.31
N ILE A 38 11.48 4.55 0.12
CA ILE A 38 12.22 4.46 -1.15
C ILE A 38 13.31 5.54 -1.21
N CYS A 39 12.99 6.79 -0.83
CA CYS A 39 13.97 7.87 -0.74
C CYS A 39 15.08 7.53 0.28
N GLY A 40 14.73 6.99 1.45
CA GLY A 40 15.68 6.55 2.48
C GLY A 40 16.58 5.39 2.03
N LEU A 41 16.12 4.58 1.07
CA LEU A 41 16.93 3.55 0.41
C LEU A 41 17.88 4.13 -0.66
N GLY A 42 17.81 5.42 -0.96
CA GLY A 42 18.65 6.09 -1.95
C GLY A 42 18.22 5.86 -3.40
N TYR A 43 16.97 5.43 -3.62
CA TYR A 43 16.38 5.37 -4.95
C TYR A 43 15.77 6.73 -5.32
N ARG A 44 15.79 7.06 -6.61
CA ARG A 44 14.95 8.12 -7.17
C ARG A 44 13.50 7.64 -7.24
N VAL A 45 12.55 8.47 -6.83
CA VAL A 45 11.12 8.12 -6.93
C VAL A 45 10.54 8.76 -8.18
N VAL A 46 10.05 7.93 -9.11
CA VAL A 46 9.39 8.40 -10.34
C VAL A 46 7.94 7.95 -10.30
N MET A 47 6.99 8.87 -10.38
CA MET A 47 5.59 8.52 -10.56
C MET A 47 5.29 8.42 -12.05
N TYR A 48 4.60 7.38 -12.52
CA TYR A 48 4.10 7.33 -13.88
C TYR A 48 2.59 7.44 -13.93
N ALA A 49 2.10 8.19 -14.90
CA ALA A 49 0.68 8.47 -15.07
C ALA A 49 0.34 8.68 -16.56
N PRO A 50 -0.88 8.34 -16.99
CA PRO A 50 -1.35 8.74 -18.31
C PRO A 50 -1.40 10.27 -18.39
N GLU A 51 -1.14 10.80 -19.59
CA GLU A 51 -1.22 12.24 -19.86
C GLU A 51 -2.61 12.77 -19.52
N SER A 52 -2.64 13.75 -18.61
CA SER A 52 -3.86 14.38 -18.14
C SER A 52 -4.14 15.67 -18.92
N SER A 53 -5.42 15.99 -19.08
CA SER A 53 -5.86 17.22 -19.77
C SER A 53 -5.52 18.51 -19.02
N ASP A 54 -5.15 18.42 -17.74
CA ASP A 54 -4.85 19.55 -16.87
C ASP A 54 -3.37 20.00 -16.93
N GLY A 55 -2.59 19.44 -17.85
CA GLY A 55 -1.16 19.76 -18.00
C GLY A 55 -0.30 19.30 -16.82
N GLY A 56 -0.79 18.34 -16.01
CA GLY A 56 -0.03 17.77 -14.90
C GLY A 56 -0.14 18.54 -13.58
N ARG A 57 -1.10 19.47 -13.47
CA ARG A 57 -1.37 20.22 -12.24
C ARG A 57 -1.77 19.29 -11.09
N PHE A 58 -2.61 18.29 -11.37
CA PHE A 58 -3.05 17.28 -10.43
C PHE A 58 -1.86 16.44 -9.93
N ASP A 59 -0.98 16.00 -10.82
CA ASP A 59 0.23 15.26 -10.43
C ASP A 59 1.14 16.08 -9.50
N ALA A 60 1.25 17.39 -9.73
CA ALA A 60 2.02 18.29 -8.86
C ALA A 60 1.38 18.47 -7.48
N GLU A 61 0.05 18.44 -7.40
CA GLU A 61 -0.68 18.48 -6.13
C GLU A 61 -0.50 17.18 -5.34
N ILE A 62 -0.53 16.02 -6.01
CA ILE A 62 -0.19 14.73 -5.39
C ILE A 62 1.23 14.77 -4.85
N GLY A 63 2.19 15.28 -5.62
CA GLY A 63 3.58 15.43 -5.19
C GLY A 63 3.72 16.23 -3.91
N ARG A 64 3.05 17.39 -3.82
CA ARG A 64 3.02 18.23 -2.61
C ARG A 64 2.36 17.52 -1.43
N HIS A 65 1.22 16.87 -1.66
CA HIS A 65 0.51 16.15 -0.59
C HIS A 65 1.36 15.00 -0.02
N ILE A 66 2.07 14.26 -0.88
CA ILE A 66 3.01 13.21 -0.46
C ILE A 66 4.20 13.83 0.28
N GLU A 67 4.76 14.94 -0.18
CA GLU A 67 5.87 15.62 0.49
C GLU A 67 5.49 16.10 1.90
N GLU A 68 4.33 16.71 2.05
CA GLU A 68 3.77 17.12 3.34
C GLU A 68 3.54 15.91 4.26
N ALA A 69 2.90 14.85 3.76
CA ALA A 69 2.56 13.67 4.56
C ALA A 69 3.77 12.79 4.93
N SER A 70 4.88 12.90 4.19
CA SER A 70 6.07 12.04 4.33
C SER A 70 7.24 12.72 5.04
N ASN A 71 7.02 13.91 5.62
CA ASN A 71 8.07 14.74 6.23
C ASN A 71 9.18 15.15 5.24
N GLY A 72 8.80 15.55 4.03
CA GLY A 72 9.71 16.09 3.02
C GLY A 72 10.29 15.07 2.03
N ALA A 73 9.83 13.82 2.05
CA ALA A 73 10.18 12.89 0.98
C ALA A 73 9.34 13.20 -0.27
N ARG A 74 9.98 13.31 -1.42
CA ARG A 74 9.33 13.82 -2.63
C ARG A 74 9.35 12.80 -3.75
N ILE A 75 8.38 12.93 -4.64
CA ILE A 75 8.44 12.34 -5.98
C ILE A 75 9.38 13.22 -6.79
N ASP A 76 10.49 12.66 -7.29
CA ASP A 76 11.52 13.42 -7.97
C ASP A 76 11.09 13.81 -9.39
N GLN A 77 10.28 12.98 -10.05
CA GLN A 77 9.84 13.21 -11.42
C GLN A 77 8.52 12.50 -11.72
N VAL A 78 7.76 13.07 -12.66
CA VAL A 78 6.56 12.44 -13.24
C VAL A 78 6.86 12.01 -14.67
N CYS A 79 6.70 10.72 -14.95
CA CYS A 79 6.75 10.13 -16.28
C CYS A 79 5.33 10.11 -16.87
N ARG A 80 5.09 10.87 -17.94
CA ARG A 80 3.78 10.89 -18.60
C ARG A 80 3.83 10.11 -19.90
N TYR A 81 2.80 9.31 -20.14
CA TYR A 81 2.65 8.54 -21.38
C TYR A 81 1.27 8.78 -21.98
N PRO A 82 1.11 8.71 -23.31
CA PRO A 82 -0.18 8.91 -23.94
C PRO A 82 -1.17 7.84 -23.46
N GLY A 83 -2.26 8.28 -22.82
CA GLY A 83 -3.32 7.41 -22.33
C GLY A 83 -4.16 6.80 -23.46
N LYS A 84 -5.09 5.90 -23.11
CA LYS A 84 -6.08 5.35 -24.05
C LYS A 84 -7.00 6.49 -24.51
N THR A 85 -6.75 7.05 -25.69
CA THR A 85 -7.61 8.10 -26.26
C THR A 85 -9.00 7.52 -26.58
N ALA A 86 -10.05 8.20 -26.11
CA ALA A 86 -11.44 7.79 -26.34
C ALA A 86 -11.86 7.89 -27.82
N SER A 87 -11.15 8.67 -28.65
CA SER A 87 -11.50 8.92 -30.05
C SER A 87 -10.92 7.86 -30.99
N GLY A 88 -11.67 6.79 -31.23
CA GLY A 88 -11.26 5.57 -31.93
C GLY A 88 -10.97 5.66 -33.44
N ARG A 89 -9.95 6.39 -33.89
CA ARG A 89 -9.52 6.31 -35.30
C ARG A 89 -8.06 6.71 -35.53
N LYS A 90 -7.14 5.79 -35.19
CA LYS A 90 -5.89 5.42 -35.90
C LYS A 90 -4.99 4.67 -34.91
N ARG A 91 -4.59 3.45 -35.30
CA ARG A 91 -3.63 2.52 -34.66
C ARG A 91 -3.45 2.75 -33.15
N ARG A 92 -4.28 2.08 -32.34
CA ARG A 92 -4.13 2.08 -30.87
C ARG A 92 -2.73 1.55 -30.53
N VAL A 93 -1.82 2.46 -30.17
CA VAL A 93 -0.57 2.09 -29.50
C VAL A 93 -0.99 1.42 -28.20
N ARG A 94 -0.40 0.26 -27.86
CA ARG A 94 -0.71 -0.38 -26.58
C ARG A 94 -0.20 0.50 -25.46
N ALA A 95 -0.92 0.56 -24.35
CA ALA A 95 -0.49 1.36 -23.21
C ALA A 95 0.87 0.89 -22.68
N ALA A 96 1.13 -0.42 -22.73
CA ALA A 96 2.43 -1.01 -22.42
C ALA A 96 3.56 -0.43 -23.28
N ASP A 97 3.38 -0.39 -24.61
CA ASP A 97 4.36 0.16 -25.55
C ASP A 97 4.63 1.65 -25.28
N ALA A 98 3.56 2.43 -25.00
CA ALA A 98 3.66 3.86 -24.73
C ALA A 98 4.36 4.16 -23.40
N LEU A 99 4.04 3.41 -22.34
CA LEU A 99 4.69 3.53 -21.04
C LEU A 99 6.17 3.12 -21.13
N SER A 100 6.45 2.03 -21.84
CA SER A 100 7.81 1.52 -22.08
C SER A 100 8.69 2.58 -22.74
N ALA A 101 8.23 3.18 -23.84
CA ALA A 101 8.96 4.27 -24.52
C ALA A 101 9.18 5.50 -23.62
N SER A 102 8.21 5.84 -22.78
CA SER A 102 8.31 6.99 -21.87
C SER A 102 9.33 6.73 -20.74
N ILE A 103 9.36 5.50 -20.22
CA ILE A 103 10.37 5.05 -19.23
C ILE A 103 11.77 5.08 -19.84
N GLU A 104 11.94 4.59 -21.06
CA GLU A 104 13.23 4.60 -21.77
C GLU A 104 13.76 6.02 -21.94
N GLN A 105 12.93 6.93 -22.47
CA GLN A 105 13.28 8.33 -22.64
C GLN A 105 13.68 8.98 -21.30
N LEU A 106 12.86 8.78 -20.26
CA LEU A 106 13.13 9.36 -18.95
C LEU A 106 14.41 8.80 -18.32
N GLY A 107 14.69 7.53 -18.56
CA GLY A 107 15.92 6.87 -18.14
C GLY A 107 17.17 7.50 -18.73
N ALA A 108 17.13 7.79 -20.03
CA ALA A 108 18.20 8.50 -20.73
C ALA A 108 18.37 9.92 -20.18
N ASP A 109 17.28 10.67 -20.04
CA ASP A 109 17.30 12.07 -19.56
C ASP A 109 17.85 12.19 -18.14
N LEU A 110 17.55 11.21 -17.29
CA LEU A 110 17.88 11.23 -15.86
C LEU A 110 19.10 10.37 -15.48
N ASN A 111 19.71 9.69 -16.46
CA ASN A 111 20.83 8.78 -16.26
C ASN A 111 20.52 7.68 -15.21
N ILE A 112 19.35 7.05 -15.35
CA ILE A 112 18.84 6.00 -14.46
C ILE A 112 19.48 4.65 -14.81
N ASP A 113 19.89 3.92 -13.79
CA ASP A 113 20.36 2.54 -13.92
C ASP A 113 19.16 1.58 -13.99
N MET A 114 18.76 1.17 -15.21
CA MET A 114 17.56 0.34 -15.41
C MET A 114 17.68 -1.04 -14.78
N ASP A 115 18.85 -1.69 -14.87
CA ASP A 115 19.09 -3.03 -14.31
C ASP A 115 18.88 -3.08 -12.79
N ARG A 116 19.12 -1.96 -12.12
CA ARG A 116 18.93 -1.82 -10.66
C ARG A 116 17.61 -1.20 -10.27
N SER A 117 16.83 -0.72 -11.22
CA SER A 117 15.56 -0.04 -11.00
C SER A 117 14.38 -1.01 -10.90
N TRP A 118 13.25 -0.48 -10.43
CA TRP A 118 12.04 -1.23 -10.17
C TRP A 118 10.81 -0.54 -10.75
N LEU A 119 9.82 -1.31 -11.19
CA LEU A 119 8.49 -0.82 -11.52
C LEU A 119 7.46 -1.49 -10.62
N ILE A 120 6.62 -0.68 -9.98
CA ILE A 120 5.51 -1.12 -9.13
C ILE A 120 4.22 -0.67 -9.80
N GLY A 121 3.48 -1.64 -10.34
CA GLY A 121 2.25 -1.41 -11.10
C GLY A 121 1.05 -2.17 -10.57
N VAL A 122 -0.12 -1.88 -11.14
CA VAL A 122 -1.43 -2.41 -10.71
C VAL A 122 -2.09 -3.32 -11.75
N ASP A 123 -1.57 -3.36 -12.98
CA ASP A 123 -2.11 -4.16 -14.08
C ASP A 123 -0.99 -4.81 -14.90
N ASP A 124 -1.35 -5.83 -15.69
CA ASP A 124 -0.40 -6.60 -16.49
C ASP A 124 0.24 -5.76 -17.62
N GLU A 125 -0.43 -4.72 -18.14
CA GLU A 125 0.13 -3.83 -19.17
C GLU A 125 1.33 -3.04 -18.64
N GLN A 126 1.27 -2.60 -17.38
CA GLN A 126 2.36 -1.93 -16.68
C GLN A 126 3.53 -2.87 -16.41
N ILE A 127 3.24 -4.12 -16.03
CA ILE A 127 4.26 -5.15 -15.83
C ILE A 127 4.96 -5.48 -17.15
N GLU A 128 4.22 -5.62 -18.25
CA GLU A 128 4.78 -5.81 -19.58
C GLU A 128 5.72 -4.66 -19.97
N ALA A 129 5.30 -3.41 -19.73
CA ALA A 129 6.14 -2.24 -19.98
C ALA A 129 7.44 -2.30 -19.17
N GLY A 130 7.37 -2.59 -17.87
CA GLY A 130 8.54 -2.69 -17.01
C GLY A 130 9.52 -3.80 -17.43
N VAL A 131 9.00 -4.99 -17.74
CA VAL A 131 9.79 -6.12 -18.21
C VAL A 131 10.49 -5.80 -19.52
N SER A 132 9.81 -5.14 -20.46
CA SER A 132 10.41 -4.75 -21.75
C SER A 132 11.61 -3.80 -21.62
N GLN A 133 11.68 -3.06 -20.51
CA GLN A 133 12.76 -2.12 -20.17
C GLN A 133 13.83 -2.73 -19.25
N GLY A 134 13.77 -4.04 -18.99
CA GLY A 134 14.69 -4.74 -18.10
C GLY A 134 14.51 -4.41 -16.61
N LEU A 135 13.41 -3.75 -16.23
CA LEU A 135 13.12 -3.40 -14.84
C LEU A 135 12.65 -4.63 -14.06
N ARG A 136 12.97 -4.67 -12.77
CA ARG A 136 12.33 -5.62 -11.85
C ARG A 136 10.91 -5.15 -11.53
N THR A 137 9.93 -6.03 -11.70
CA THR A 137 8.52 -5.66 -11.60
C THR A 137 7.85 -6.23 -10.35
N ILE A 138 7.00 -5.43 -9.72
CA ILE A 138 6.09 -5.84 -8.64
C ILE A 138 4.68 -5.49 -9.07
N LEU A 139 3.79 -6.47 -9.07
CA LEU A 139 2.35 -6.26 -9.27
C LEU A 139 1.66 -6.10 -7.92
N LEU A 140 0.94 -5.01 -7.74
CA LEU A 140 0.07 -4.80 -6.60
C LEU A 140 -1.24 -5.54 -6.82
N ASP A 141 -1.66 -6.34 -5.85
CA ASP A 141 -2.98 -6.94 -5.88
C ASP A 141 -4.03 -5.85 -5.58
N PRO A 142 -5.12 -5.77 -6.36
CA PRO A 142 -6.16 -4.77 -6.12
C PRO A 142 -6.75 -4.97 -4.72
N VAL A 143 -7.03 -3.86 -4.02
CA VAL A 143 -7.57 -3.86 -2.64
C VAL A 143 -9.00 -4.45 -2.58
N SER A 144 -9.64 -4.61 -3.74
CA SER A 144 -11.01 -5.09 -3.89
C SER A 144 -11.16 -6.57 -3.54
N GLU A 145 -11.62 -6.82 -2.30
CA GLU A 145 -12.33 -8.00 -1.79
C GLU A 145 -12.11 -9.34 -2.53
N GLY A 146 -10.90 -9.90 -2.41
CA GLY A 146 -10.69 -11.36 -2.48
C GLY A 146 -10.88 -12.05 -3.84
N VAL A 147 -11.26 -11.32 -4.89
CA VAL A 147 -11.30 -11.86 -6.26
C VAL A 147 -9.97 -11.54 -6.92
N VAL A 148 -9.00 -12.45 -6.77
CA VAL A 148 -7.77 -12.40 -7.56
C VAL A 148 -8.16 -12.65 -9.01
N PRO A 149 -8.11 -11.65 -9.92
CA PRO A 149 -8.36 -11.91 -11.31
C PRO A 149 -7.33 -12.95 -11.80
N PRO A 150 -7.74 -13.97 -12.58
CA PRO A 150 -6.80 -14.92 -13.14
C PRO A 150 -5.77 -14.13 -13.95
N ALA A 151 -4.47 -14.39 -13.70
CA ALA A 151 -3.38 -13.72 -14.41
C ALA A 151 -3.65 -13.77 -15.92
N ALA A 152 -3.90 -12.62 -16.54
CA ALA A 152 -4.16 -12.58 -17.97
C ALA A 152 -2.87 -13.01 -18.68
N ALA A 153 -3.04 -13.79 -19.74
CA ALA A 153 -1.98 -14.58 -20.33
C ALA A 153 -0.72 -13.77 -20.71
N GLY A 154 0.38 -14.02 -20.00
CA GLY A 154 1.71 -14.05 -20.62
C GLY A 154 2.86 -13.42 -19.83
N VAL A 155 2.63 -12.34 -19.09
CA VAL A 155 3.73 -11.61 -18.43
C VAL A 155 3.68 -11.84 -16.92
N MET A 156 4.64 -12.62 -16.42
CA MET A 156 4.74 -12.90 -14.99
C MET A 156 5.57 -11.79 -14.31
N PRO A 157 5.02 -11.06 -13.31
CA PRO A 157 5.81 -10.11 -12.55
C PRO A 157 6.87 -10.85 -11.73
N ALA A 158 8.00 -10.19 -11.44
CA ALA A 158 9.03 -10.79 -10.60
C ALA A 158 8.53 -11.02 -9.17
N TYR A 159 7.66 -10.15 -8.68
CA TYR A 159 7.04 -10.24 -7.36
C TYR A 159 5.59 -9.77 -7.38
N ARG A 160 4.83 -10.16 -6.35
CA ARG A 160 3.49 -9.65 -6.05
C ARG A 160 3.44 -9.14 -4.62
N SER A 161 2.56 -8.20 -4.34
CA SER A 161 2.34 -7.69 -2.98
C SER A 161 0.92 -7.13 -2.82
N GLY A 162 0.35 -7.25 -1.63
CA GLY A 162 -1.02 -6.77 -1.38
C GLY A 162 -1.14 -5.25 -1.21
N ASN A 163 -0.03 -4.53 -1.06
CA ASN A 163 0.00 -3.06 -0.99
C ASN A 163 1.39 -2.50 -1.22
N LEU A 164 1.46 -1.17 -1.42
CA LEU A 164 2.70 -0.46 -1.71
C LEU A 164 3.76 -0.54 -0.59
N VAL A 165 3.36 -0.63 0.69
CA VAL A 165 4.31 -0.73 1.81
C VAL A 165 5.03 -2.09 1.79
N GLU A 166 4.30 -3.16 1.47
CA GLU A 166 4.87 -4.49 1.29
C GLU A 166 5.77 -4.55 0.04
N ALA A 167 5.35 -3.94 -1.07
CA ALA A 167 6.18 -3.83 -2.27
C ALA A 167 7.54 -3.18 -1.96
N VAL A 168 7.56 -2.07 -1.21
CA VAL A 168 8.81 -1.42 -0.81
C VAL A 168 9.66 -2.27 0.12
N ARG A 169 9.04 -3.10 0.97
CA ARG A 169 9.79 -4.07 1.78
C ARG A 169 10.49 -5.11 0.89
N ILE A 170 9.86 -5.56 -0.18
CA ILE A 170 10.48 -6.47 -1.16
C ILE A 170 11.67 -5.77 -1.84
N VAL A 171 11.51 -4.52 -2.29
CA VAL A 171 12.59 -3.71 -2.87
C VAL A 171 13.78 -3.60 -1.91
N ALA A 172 13.51 -3.34 -0.62
CA ALA A 172 14.54 -3.24 0.40
C ALA A 172 15.30 -4.56 0.63
N GLN A 173 14.59 -5.70 0.64
CA GLN A 173 15.18 -7.03 0.83
C GLN A 173 16.04 -7.48 -0.35
N GLN A 174 15.65 -7.10 -1.56
CA GLN A 174 16.33 -7.48 -2.81
C GLN A 174 17.49 -6.55 -3.18
N ARG A 175 17.81 -5.60 -2.29
CA ARG A 175 18.96 -4.70 -2.44
C ARG A 175 20.24 -5.47 -2.09
N LYS A 176 21.09 -5.75 -3.08
CA LYS A 176 22.43 -6.30 -2.83
C LYS A 176 23.24 -5.31 -1.97
N PRO A 177 23.91 -5.77 -0.89
CA PRO A 177 24.62 -4.92 0.06
C PRO A 177 25.86 -4.21 -0.52
N ASP A 178 26.30 -4.55 -1.73
CA ASP A 178 27.60 -4.14 -2.30
C ASP A 178 27.73 -2.63 -2.62
N VAL A 179 26.74 -1.81 -2.30
CA VAL A 179 26.67 -0.39 -2.74
C VAL A 179 26.68 0.60 -1.56
N HIS A 180 26.92 0.14 -0.34
CA HIS A 180 26.89 1.04 0.82
C HIS A 180 28.06 2.02 0.90
N GLU A 181 29.23 1.73 0.30
CA GLU A 181 30.38 2.61 0.45
C GLU A 181 30.44 3.78 -0.53
N GLU A 182 29.91 3.66 -1.76
CA GLU A 182 30.08 4.72 -2.77
C GLU A 182 28.99 5.79 -2.72
N ILE A 183 27.72 5.42 -2.48
CA ILE A 183 26.60 6.39 -2.52
C ILE A 183 26.65 7.35 -1.32
N HIS A 184 27.00 6.85 -0.12
CA HIS A 184 27.13 7.72 1.05
C HIS A 184 28.30 8.71 0.93
N LYS A 185 29.32 8.41 0.12
CA LYS A 185 30.49 9.26 -0.05
C LYS A 185 30.29 10.36 -1.11
N ALA A 186 29.46 10.12 -2.11
CA ALA A 186 29.24 11.05 -3.22
C ALA A 186 28.16 12.13 -2.95
N GLU A 187 27.18 11.87 -2.08
CA GLU A 187 26.00 12.74 -1.94
C GLU A 187 25.79 13.39 -0.57
N LEU A 188 26.53 12.97 0.46
CA LEU A 188 26.49 13.62 1.78
C LEU A 188 27.40 14.85 1.88
N GLY A 189 27.51 15.62 0.79
CA GLY A 189 28.03 16.98 0.79
C GLY A 189 27.09 18.02 1.43
N GLY A 190 26.29 17.67 2.45
CA GLY A 190 25.70 18.71 3.33
C GLY A 190 24.29 18.52 3.88
N ARG A 191 23.51 17.50 3.50
CA ARG A 191 22.20 17.25 4.16
C ARG A 191 22.19 15.89 4.85
N ARG A 192 22.79 15.88 6.04
CA ARG A 192 22.68 14.78 6.99
C ARG A 192 21.21 14.70 7.42
N TRP A 193 20.58 13.56 7.19
CA TRP A 193 19.24 13.27 7.73
C TRP A 193 19.32 13.39 9.26
N ASP A 194 18.86 14.52 9.80
CA ASP A 194 18.91 14.78 11.23
C ASP A 194 17.77 14.03 11.90
N VAL A 195 18.08 12.84 12.41
CA VAL A 195 17.16 12.02 13.20
C VAL A 195 16.60 12.82 14.40
N ALA A 196 17.34 13.81 14.92
CA ALA A 196 16.84 14.70 15.96
C ALA A 196 15.85 15.76 15.45
N ALA A 197 15.87 16.14 14.17
CA ALA A 197 14.82 16.98 13.58
C ALA A 197 13.51 16.20 13.46
N VAL A 198 13.55 14.95 13.04
CA VAL A 198 12.36 14.08 12.97
C VAL A 198 11.77 13.84 14.37
N ALA A 199 12.61 13.58 15.38
CA ALA A 199 12.16 13.40 16.76
C ALA A 199 11.56 14.69 17.37
N ARG A 200 12.01 15.88 16.96
CA ARG A 200 11.43 17.17 17.39
C ARG A 200 10.04 17.38 16.81
N ILE A 201 9.83 17.02 15.55
CA ILE A 201 8.52 17.11 14.89
C ILE A 201 7.50 16.19 15.56
N GLN A 202 7.91 14.96 15.92
CA GLN A 202 7.03 14.03 16.64
C GLN A 202 6.63 14.57 18.02
N ARG A 203 7.57 15.14 18.80
CA ARG A 203 7.24 15.77 20.09
C ARG A 203 6.36 16.99 19.97
N SER A 204 6.61 17.85 18.96
CA SER A 204 5.80 19.06 18.75
C SER A 204 4.32 18.71 18.49
N ARG A 205 4.07 17.59 17.79
CA ARG A 205 2.72 17.11 17.50
C ARG A 205 2.04 16.46 18.70
N GLU A 206 2.80 15.82 19.59
CA GLU A 206 2.28 15.31 20.88
C GLU A 206 1.96 16.47 21.83
N GLU A 207 2.77 17.53 21.85
CA GLU A 207 2.53 18.73 22.67
C GLU A 207 1.34 19.55 22.15
N GLU A 208 1.16 19.68 20.82
CA GLU A 208 -0.01 20.36 20.23
C GLU A 208 -1.32 19.57 20.40
N GLY A 209 -1.25 18.23 20.56
CA GLY A 209 -2.43 17.38 20.78
C GLY A 209 -3.02 17.43 22.20
N LEU A 210 -2.33 18.06 23.15
CA LEU A 210 -2.74 18.10 24.57
C LEU A 210 -3.41 19.41 25.01
N GLU A 211 -3.48 20.44 24.14
CA GLU A 211 -4.06 21.76 24.47
C GLU A 211 -5.43 22.09 23.84
N GLU A 212 -6.15 21.11 23.24
CA GLU A 212 -7.55 21.35 22.85
C GLU A 212 -8.50 21.23 24.05
N THR A 213 -8.60 22.32 24.81
CA THR A 213 -9.71 22.55 25.74
C THR A 213 -11.03 22.71 24.97
N PRO A 214 -12.12 22.03 25.39
CA PRO A 214 -13.39 22.08 24.67
C PRO A 214 -14.09 23.42 24.89
N ARG A 215 -13.84 24.40 24.01
CA ARG A 215 -14.67 25.60 23.93
C ARG A 215 -15.98 25.28 23.22
N ARG A 216 -16.93 24.86 24.05
CA ARG A 216 -18.39 24.89 23.84
C ARG A 216 -18.81 26.23 23.21
N ARG A 217 -19.09 26.23 21.91
CA ARG A 217 -20.01 27.19 21.27
C ARG A 217 -21.21 26.40 20.75
N VAL A 218 -22.27 26.45 21.54
CA VAL A 218 -23.63 26.16 21.09
C VAL A 218 -23.96 27.21 20.04
N ARG A 219 -23.98 26.81 18.76
CA ARG A 219 -24.59 27.57 17.68
C ARG A 219 -25.86 26.81 17.31
N GLU A 220 -27.00 27.40 17.66
CA GLU A 220 -28.31 26.91 17.26
C GLU A 220 -28.40 26.93 15.73
N GLU A 221 -28.53 25.75 15.13
CA GLU A 221 -28.94 25.61 13.74
C GLU A 221 -30.47 25.64 13.63
N PRO A 222 -31.01 26.31 12.59
CA PRO A 222 -32.44 26.31 12.32
C PRO A 222 -32.89 24.93 11.82
N VAL A 223 -33.98 24.45 12.43
CA VAL A 223 -34.73 23.25 12.05
C VAL A 223 -35.20 23.39 10.59
N ILE A 224 -34.63 22.58 9.70
CA ILE A 224 -35.13 22.40 8.33
C ILE A 224 -36.17 21.28 8.37
N GLU A 225 -37.41 21.61 8.00
CA GLU A 225 -38.51 20.65 7.84
C GLU A 225 -38.19 19.59 6.77
N PRO A 226 -38.48 18.31 7.03
CA PRO A 226 -38.28 17.24 6.06
C PRO A 226 -39.32 17.32 4.93
N SER A 227 -38.85 17.75 3.74
CA SER A 227 -39.61 17.69 2.50
C SER A 227 -39.80 16.24 2.02
N LYS A 228 -41.06 15.92 1.69
CA LYS A 228 -41.58 14.62 1.23
C LYS A 228 -40.77 14.01 0.06
N PRO A 229 -40.54 12.68 0.05
CA PRO A 229 -39.92 11.99 -1.08
C PRO A 229 -40.86 11.97 -2.30
N LYS A 230 -40.39 12.50 -3.44
CA LYS A 230 -41.02 12.28 -4.75
C LYS A 230 -40.67 10.88 -5.25
N ALA A 231 -41.70 10.13 -5.62
CA ALA A 231 -41.62 8.80 -6.20
C ALA A 231 -40.78 8.80 -7.50
N GLN A 232 -39.80 7.91 -7.58
CA GLN A 232 -39.09 7.60 -8.82
C GLN A 232 -39.84 6.50 -9.61
N PRO A 233 -39.87 6.60 -10.96
CA PRO A 233 -40.49 5.60 -11.81
C PRO A 233 -39.63 4.34 -11.96
N LYS A 234 -40.35 3.22 -12.00
CA LYS A 234 -39.94 1.84 -12.20
C LYS A 234 -39.17 1.64 -13.53
N PRO A 235 -37.96 1.07 -13.53
CA PRO A 235 -37.27 0.68 -14.77
C PRO A 235 -37.83 -0.64 -15.33
N GLU A 236 -38.08 -0.65 -16.64
CA GLU A 236 -38.44 -1.82 -17.45
C GLU A 236 -37.24 -2.77 -17.64
N PRO A 237 -37.48 -4.09 -17.78
CA PRO A 237 -36.43 -5.09 -17.94
C PRO A 237 -35.86 -5.09 -19.36
N LYS A 238 -34.53 -4.94 -19.46
CA LYS A 238 -33.77 -5.17 -20.70
C LYS A 238 -33.52 -6.65 -20.92
N GLN A 239 -33.75 -7.04 -22.17
CA GLN A 239 -33.65 -8.37 -22.75
C GLN A 239 -32.24 -8.97 -22.64
N GLU A 240 -32.19 -10.25 -22.26
CA GLU A 240 -31.06 -11.16 -22.42
C GLU A 240 -30.66 -11.25 -23.90
N GLN A 241 -29.42 -10.90 -24.21
CA GLN A 241 -28.78 -11.28 -25.46
C GLN A 241 -27.77 -12.39 -25.16
N GLN A 242 -28.10 -13.56 -25.69
CA GLN A 242 -27.25 -14.73 -25.79
C GLN A 242 -25.97 -14.38 -26.55
N HIS A 243 -24.82 -14.73 -26.00
CA HIS A 243 -23.54 -14.64 -26.71
C HIS A 243 -23.03 -16.05 -26.98
N GLU A 244 -22.89 -16.33 -28.28
CA GLU A 244 -22.33 -17.55 -28.85
C GLU A 244 -20.84 -17.68 -28.51
N GLU A 245 -20.46 -18.90 -28.18
CA GLU A 245 -19.09 -19.37 -27.94
C GLU A 245 -18.51 -19.91 -29.26
N PRO A 246 -17.31 -19.46 -29.69
CA PRO A 246 -16.53 -20.23 -30.64
C PRO A 246 -15.27 -20.81 -30.00
N ALA A 247 -15.16 -22.13 -30.12
CA ALA A 247 -13.99 -22.95 -29.84
C ALA A 247 -12.79 -22.57 -30.73
N VAL A 248 -11.59 -22.51 -30.14
CA VAL A 248 -10.33 -22.53 -30.91
C VAL A 248 -9.33 -23.51 -30.30
N VAL A 249 -9.02 -24.50 -31.13
CA VAL A 249 -7.98 -25.52 -31.06
C VAL A 249 -6.60 -24.90 -31.26
N GLY A 250 -5.56 -25.32 -30.51
CA GLY A 250 -4.19 -24.88 -30.79
C GLY A 250 -3.09 -25.49 -29.93
N VAL A 251 -2.43 -26.50 -30.50
CA VAL A 251 -1.26 -27.27 -30.03
C VAL A 251 -0.04 -26.40 -29.65
N LEU A 252 0.70 -26.78 -28.60
CA LEU A 252 2.08 -26.34 -28.38
C LEU A 252 3.02 -27.54 -28.04
N PRO A 253 4.22 -27.62 -28.66
CA PRO A 253 5.21 -28.65 -28.39
C PRO A 253 6.22 -28.26 -27.31
N ALA A 254 6.79 -29.30 -26.69
CA ALA A 254 7.79 -29.26 -25.63
C ALA A 254 9.16 -28.69 -26.09
N VAL A 255 9.75 -27.82 -25.25
CA VAL A 255 11.13 -27.35 -25.41
C VAL A 255 11.96 -27.70 -24.18
N LYS A 256 13.11 -28.33 -24.47
CA LYS A 256 14.11 -28.88 -23.55
C LYS A 256 14.88 -27.80 -22.78
N LYS A 257 15.24 -28.13 -21.55
CA LYS A 257 16.09 -27.35 -20.62
C LYS A 257 17.52 -27.92 -20.63
N PRO A 258 18.57 -27.12 -20.90
CA PRO A 258 19.95 -27.49 -20.62
C PRO A 258 20.46 -26.91 -19.29
N ALA A 259 21.55 -27.53 -18.83
CA ALA A 259 22.10 -27.56 -17.50
C ALA A 259 23.15 -26.47 -17.18
N GLU A 260 23.38 -26.31 -15.88
CA GLU A 260 24.65 -26.06 -15.14
C GLU A 260 25.67 -25.02 -15.64
N ALA A 261 26.06 -24.12 -14.71
CA ALA A 261 27.47 -23.93 -14.35
C ALA A 261 27.60 -23.18 -13.00
N GLU A 262 28.18 -23.88 -12.02
CA GLU A 262 28.73 -23.32 -10.77
C GLU A 262 29.99 -22.49 -11.06
N VAL A 263 30.13 -21.32 -10.44
CA VAL A 263 31.43 -20.64 -10.35
C VAL A 263 31.65 -20.14 -8.91
N SER A 264 32.49 -20.91 -8.24
CA SER A 264 33.18 -20.64 -6.99
C SER A 264 34.15 -19.46 -7.14
N ARG A 265 34.17 -18.51 -6.20
CA ARG A 265 35.35 -17.65 -6.00
C ARG A 265 35.50 -17.20 -4.54
N SER A 266 36.76 -17.27 -4.16
CA SER A 266 37.35 -17.31 -2.82
C SER A 266 37.52 -15.95 -2.16
N VAL A 267 37.44 -15.97 -0.83
CA VAL A 267 37.79 -14.94 0.14
C VAL A 267 39.30 -14.68 0.17
N PRO A 268 39.74 -13.42 0.28
CA PRO A 268 40.99 -13.09 0.98
C PRO A 268 40.79 -12.41 2.34
N ARG A 269 41.83 -12.56 3.14
CA ARG A 269 41.92 -12.58 4.60
C ARG A 269 42.89 -11.48 5.08
N GLU A 270 42.63 -10.98 6.30
CA GLU A 270 43.54 -10.35 7.31
C GLU A 270 44.03 -8.88 7.23
N ALA A 271 43.57 -8.11 8.24
CA ALA A 271 44.31 -7.34 9.31
C ALA A 271 45.18 -6.10 8.94
N PRO A 272 45.58 -5.20 9.89
CA PRO A 272 45.45 -5.20 11.36
C PRO A 272 44.94 -3.90 12.03
N ALA A 273 44.91 -3.95 13.37
CA ALA A 273 44.30 -3.06 14.34
C ALA A 273 45.06 -1.74 14.65
N ALA A 274 44.30 -0.69 14.98
CA ALA A 274 44.75 0.42 15.84
C ALA A 274 43.55 1.25 16.33
N GLY A 275 43.48 1.54 17.65
CA GLY A 275 42.69 2.66 18.18
C GLY A 275 41.53 2.33 19.14
N GLU A 276 41.78 1.52 20.17
CA GLU A 276 40.84 1.32 21.28
C GLU A 276 40.81 2.57 22.19
N LYS A 277 39.76 3.38 22.08
CA LYS A 277 39.21 4.24 23.17
C LYS A 277 37.96 5.04 22.76
N GLY A 278 37.65 5.16 21.47
CA GLY A 278 36.42 5.82 20.97
C GLY A 278 35.21 4.87 20.76
N THR A 279 35.44 3.56 20.74
CA THR A 279 34.48 2.55 20.24
C THR A 279 33.36 2.21 21.23
N GLN A 280 33.56 2.46 22.54
CA GLN A 280 32.56 2.09 23.55
C GLN A 280 31.30 2.95 23.50
N ARG A 281 31.40 4.24 23.16
CA ARG A 281 30.23 5.13 23.09
C ARG A 281 29.36 4.82 21.87
N ALA A 282 29.98 4.59 20.72
CA ALA A 282 29.29 4.17 19.49
C ALA A 282 28.64 2.78 19.62
N SER A 283 29.26 1.86 20.38
CA SER A 283 28.67 0.54 20.68
C SER A 283 27.38 0.64 21.49
N ASN A 284 27.29 1.57 22.44
CA ASN A 284 26.10 1.71 23.29
C ASN A 284 24.92 2.34 22.52
N GLU A 285 25.19 3.31 21.65
CA GLU A 285 24.17 3.88 20.76
C GLU A 285 23.67 2.86 19.73
N ALA A 286 24.57 2.05 19.17
CA ALA A 286 24.19 0.96 18.26
C ALA A 286 23.34 -0.12 18.95
N ARG A 287 23.55 -0.37 20.25
CA ARG A 287 22.72 -1.29 21.04
C ARG A 287 21.33 -0.71 21.30
N LEU A 288 21.23 0.57 21.68
CA LEU A 288 19.95 1.25 21.87
C LEU A 288 19.12 1.32 20.58
N LEU A 289 19.74 1.64 19.44
CA LEU A 289 19.05 1.66 18.14
C LEU A 289 18.54 0.27 17.73
N LYS A 290 19.34 -0.78 17.96
CA LYS A 290 18.91 -2.16 17.72
C LYS A 290 17.73 -2.54 18.62
N GLN A 291 17.74 -2.10 19.87
CA GLN A 291 16.67 -2.36 20.83
C GLN A 291 15.38 -1.62 20.48
N ILE A 292 15.46 -0.36 20.05
CA ILE A 292 14.30 0.42 19.56
C ILE A 292 13.74 -0.21 18.27
N LEU A 293 14.61 -0.62 17.33
CA LEU A 293 14.16 -1.27 16.09
C LEU A 293 13.55 -2.66 16.33
N SER A 294 14.05 -3.43 17.31
CA SER A 294 13.42 -4.69 17.69
C SER A 294 12.07 -4.47 18.34
N GLU A 295 11.92 -3.42 19.15
CA GLU A 295 10.65 -3.08 19.81
C GLU A 295 9.60 -2.62 18.79
N LEU A 296 9.99 -1.75 17.84
CA LEU A 296 9.11 -1.31 16.76
C LEU A 296 8.74 -2.45 15.80
N ARG A 297 9.65 -3.41 15.57
CA ARG A 297 9.33 -4.61 14.77
C ARG A 297 8.39 -5.56 15.53
N SER A 298 8.56 -5.69 16.85
CA SER A 298 7.65 -6.44 17.74
C SER A 298 6.24 -5.86 17.71
N GLN A 299 6.11 -4.54 17.88
CA GLN A 299 4.82 -3.84 17.82
C GLN A 299 4.15 -3.95 16.44
N ARG A 300 4.92 -3.92 15.35
CA ARG A 300 4.37 -4.04 13.99
C ARG A 300 3.98 -5.48 13.62
N SER A 301 4.59 -6.48 14.24
CA SER A 301 4.21 -7.89 14.07
C SER A 301 2.99 -8.28 14.91
N ALA A 302 2.62 -7.48 15.91
CA ALA A 302 1.41 -7.68 16.69
C ALA A 302 0.13 -7.23 15.96
N GLY A 303 0.24 -6.47 14.87
CA GLY A 303 -0.90 -5.93 14.12
C GLY A 303 -1.48 -6.80 13.00
N SER A 304 -0.92 -7.99 12.72
CA SER A 304 -1.40 -8.86 11.62
C SER A 304 -1.95 -10.21 12.09
N GLY A 305 -1.93 -10.51 13.38
CA GLY A 305 -2.77 -11.57 13.94
C GLY A 305 -4.10 -10.94 14.31
N MET A 306 -5.23 -11.42 13.78
CA MET A 306 -6.53 -11.11 14.36
C MET A 306 -6.41 -11.35 15.86
N ALA A 307 -6.45 -10.28 16.67
CA ALA A 307 -6.21 -10.39 18.09
C ALA A 307 -7.15 -11.48 18.62
N PRO A 308 -6.66 -12.49 19.35
CA PRO A 308 -7.48 -13.62 19.80
C PRO A 308 -8.77 -13.16 20.52
N LEU A 309 -8.76 -11.96 21.09
CA LEU A 309 -9.92 -11.28 21.66
C LEU A 309 -11.04 -10.97 20.65
N HIS A 310 -10.73 -10.55 19.41
CA HIS A 310 -11.74 -10.36 18.36
C HIS A 310 -12.41 -11.68 17.97
N MET A 311 -11.64 -12.77 17.90
CA MET A 311 -12.19 -14.10 17.64
C MET A 311 -13.11 -14.54 18.79
N VAL A 312 -12.70 -14.32 20.05
CA VAL A 312 -13.53 -14.62 21.23
C VAL A 312 -14.81 -13.79 21.24
N ALA A 313 -14.75 -12.49 20.92
CA ALA A 313 -15.92 -11.63 20.83
C ALA A 313 -16.90 -12.12 19.74
N MET A 314 -16.40 -12.51 18.57
CA MET A 314 -17.23 -13.05 17.49
C MET A 314 -17.91 -14.37 17.88
N ILE A 315 -17.21 -15.26 18.60
CA ILE A 315 -17.79 -16.51 19.11
C ILE A 315 -18.89 -16.22 20.15
N LEU A 316 -18.65 -15.31 21.10
CA LEU A 316 -19.66 -14.92 22.10
C LEU A 316 -20.91 -14.32 21.45
N GLN A 317 -20.73 -13.52 20.39
CA GLN A 317 -21.83 -12.96 19.61
C GLN A 317 -22.70 -14.06 18.98
N LEU A 318 -22.07 -15.11 18.42
CA LEU A 318 -22.77 -16.25 17.81
C LEU A 318 -23.55 -17.05 18.87
N VAL A 319 -22.96 -17.28 20.04
CA VAL A 319 -23.62 -17.98 21.15
C VAL A 319 -24.84 -17.20 21.65
N ALA A 320 -24.73 -15.87 21.76
CA ALA A 320 -25.86 -15.02 22.15
C ALA A 320 -27.01 -15.12 21.14
N LEU A 321 -26.71 -15.11 19.84
CA LEU A 321 -27.71 -15.27 18.78
C LEU A 321 -28.44 -16.61 18.89
N ILE A 322 -27.69 -17.70 19.11
CA ILE A 322 -28.27 -19.05 19.30
C ILE A 322 -29.19 -19.09 20.52
N CYS A 323 -28.80 -18.45 21.64
CA CYS A 323 -29.64 -18.38 22.84
C CYS A 323 -30.96 -17.64 22.59
N LEU A 324 -30.94 -16.54 21.82
CA LEU A 324 -32.14 -15.78 21.50
C LEU A 324 -33.06 -16.55 20.55
N ILE A 325 -32.52 -17.21 19.53
CA ILE A 325 -33.30 -18.05 18.61
C ILE A 325 -33.92 -19.24 19.36
N GLY A 326 -33.14 -19.91 20.22
CA GLY A 326 -33.62 -21.02 21.04
C GLY A 326 -34.71 -20.59 22.03
N GLY A 327 -34.54 -19.42 22.65
CA GLY A 327 -35.58 -18.80 23.47
C GLY A 327 -36.87 -18.58 22.68
N LEU A 328 -36.77 -17.94 21.51
CA LEU A 328 -37.93 -17.65 20.66
C LEU A 328 -38.68 -18.92 20.23
N TRP A 329 -37.96 -20.01 19.94
CA TRP A 329 -38.55 -21.30 19.59
C TRP A 329 -39.35 -21.92 20.75
N MET A 330 -38.89 -21.75 21.99
CA MET A 330 -39.52 -22.32 23.19
C MET A 330 -40.61 -21.43 23.80
N ALA A 331 -40.83 -20.23 23.22
CA ALA A 331 -41.79 -19.26 23.73
C ALA A 331 -43.25 -19.75 23.68
N SER A 332 -43.57 -20.73 22.83
CA SER A 332 -44.92 -21.28 22.71
C SER A 332 -45.32 -22.19 23.87
N ASP A 333 -44.36 -22.90 24.47
CA ASP A 333 -44.67 -24.04 25.35
C ASP A 333 -44.42 -23.72 26.82
N ASN A 334 -43.46 -22.83 27.14
CA ASN A 334 -43.14 -22.49 28.52
C ASN A 334 -42.54 -21.08 28.64
N VAL A 335 -43.33 -20.13 29.15
CA VAL A 335 -42.93 -18.74 29.35
C VAL A 335 -41.76 -18.60 30.33
N GLU A 336 -41.70 -19.45 31.36
CA GLU A 336 -40.60 -19.42 32.33
C GLU A 336 -39.28 -19.87 31.68
N LEU A 337 -39.34 -20.90 30.83
CA LEU A 337 -38.18 -21.35 30.07
C LEU A 337 -37.72 -20.26 29.09
N PHE A 338 -38.65 -19.64 28.36
CA PHE A 338 -38.37 -18.50 27.49
C PHE A 338 -37.63 -17.38 28.22
N MET A 339 -38.13 -16.96 29.38
CA MET A 339 -37.49 -15.88 30.16
C MET A 339 -36.07 -16.26 30.61
N ARG A 340 -35.81 -17.53 30.97
CA ARG A 340 -34.45 -18.00 31.34
C ARG A 340 -33.48 -17.93 30.16
N TRP A 341 -33.91 -18.33 28.97
CA TRP A 341 -33.10 -18.25 27.75
C TRP A 341 -32.86 -16.81 27.30
N ALA A 342 -33.89 -15.96 27.36
CA ALA A 342 -33.78 -14.54 27.03
C ALA A 342 -32.77 -13.83 27.96
N TRP A 343 -32.85 -14.05 29.27
CA TRP A 343 -31.88 -13.49 30.23
C TRP A 343 -30.47 -14.00 30.01
N SER A 344 -30.30 -15.29 29.68
CA SER A 344 -28.98 -15.85 29.34
C SER A 344 -28.39 -15.17 28.11
N GLY A 345 -29.18 -14.96 27.05
CA GLY A 345 -28.73 -14.27 25.83
C GLY A 345 -28.26 -12.83 26.10
N VAL A 346 -29.02 -12.08 26.90
CA VAL A 346 -28.67 -10.71 27.31
C VAL A 346 -27.35 -10.68 28.10
N MET A 347 -27.15 -11.62 29.03
CA MET A 347 -25.91 -11.70 29.82
C MET A 347 -24.69 -12.01 28.95
N VAL A 348 -24.82 -12.91 27.97
CA VAL A 348 -23.74 -13.22 27.01
C VAL A 348 -23.42 -12.00 26.13
N GLN A 349 -24.44 -11.24 25.70
CA GLN A 349 -24.25 -9.99 24.96
C GLN A 349 -23.50 -8.94 25.78
N LEU A 350 -23.87 -8.73 27.04
CA LEU A 350 -23.17 -7.80 27.92
C LEU A 350 -21.71 -8.21 28.13
N ALA A 351 -21.43 -9.51 28.25
CA ALA A 351 -20.07 -10.02 28.33
C ALA A 351 -19.27 -9.74 27.04
N ALA A 352 -19.85 -9.97 25.86
CA ALA A 352 -19.21 -9.67 24.58
C ALA A 352 -18.88 -8.17 24.42
N VAL A 353 -19.82 -7.30 24.76
CA VAL A 353 -19.60 -5.83 24.74
C VAL A 353 -18.50 -5.43 25.72
N THR A 354 -18.47 -6.02 26.92
CA THR A 354 -17.42 -5.74 27.91
C THR A 354 -16.04 -6.13 27.39
N VAL A 355 -15.92 -7.28 26.71
CA VAL A 355 -14.66 -7.73 26.09
C VAL A 355 -14.21 -6.76 24.98
N LEU A 356 -15.14 -6.28 24.15
CA LEU A 356 -14.84 -5.29 23.11
C LEU A 356 -14.39 -3.95 23.70
N LEU A 357 -15.07 -3.46 24.75
CA LEU A 357 -14.71 -2.20 25.42
C LEU A 357 -13.36 -2.29 26.16
N MET A 358 -13.03 -3.44 26.73
CA MET A 358 -11.71 -3.65 27.33
C MET A 358 -10.60 -3.69 26.26
N HIS A 359 -10.90 -4.21 25.08
CA HIS A 359 -9.94 -4.23 23.98
C HIS A 359 -9.61 -2.81 23.49
N ASP A 360 -10.64 -2.00 23.26
CA ASP A 360 -10.52 -0.62 22.76
C ASP A 360 -9.76 0.31 23.72
N ARG A 361 -9.75 -0.02 25.02
CA ARG A 361 -8.95 0.70 26.04
C ARG A 361 -7.50 0.24 26.15
N SER A 362 -7.18 -0.94 25.61
CA SER A 362 -5.84 -1.54 25.72
C SER A 362 -4.96 -1.30 24.49
N SER A 363 -5.57 -0.89 23.38
CA SER A 363 -4.94 -0.35 22.18
C SER A 363 -4.80 1.16 22.30
#